data_AF-A0A968HTN0-F1
#
_entry.id   AF-A0A968HTN0-F1
#
_cell.length_a   1.000
_cell.length_b   1.000
_cell.length_c   1.000
_cell.angle_alpha   90.00
_cell.angle_beta   90.00
_cell.angle_gamma   90.00
#
_symmetry.space_group_name_H-M   'P 1'
#
loop_
_entity.id
_entity.type
_entity.pdbx_description
1 polymer ?
#
loop_
_entity_poly.entity_id
_entity_poly.type
_entity_poly.pdbx_seq_one_letter_code
_entity_poly.pdbx_strand_id
1 'polypeptide(L)'
;MLRLPQFGVAMPETAAGVVEALQANPGARIVAGGTDIIPNLKHWLDEPPLLISLARVAELRKLEVVTLTPADGGEARPYLRIGAGLTLTEIAEHEQVIGQFPSLAHAAGIVASPLIRNMGTLGGNVNLDTRCRYVNQTKFWRQAIGGGCLKSEGNVCHVVPGGRNCVAAMSSDTVPVLISLAAEIALIGPKGERVLPLAKYFKADGIRHTTREDDELTTEIRVPLAAGPRRAAYAKWTVRKSID
;
A
#
# COMPACT_ATOMS: atom_id res chain seq x y z
N MET A 1 2.61 27.49 4.83
CA MET A 1 2.46 26.38 3.86
C MET A 1 3.61 25.40 4.08
N LEU A 2 3.34 24.11 4.31
CA LEU A 2 4.40 23.10 4.43
C LEU A 2 5.06 22.91 3.05
N ARG A 3 6.38 23.04 2.99
CA ARG A 3 7.17 22.87 1.77
C ARG A 3 7.43 21.39 1.51
N LEU A 4 7.50 21.02 0.24
CA LEU A 4 7.99 19.72 -0.19
C LEU A 4 9.53 19.76 -0.31
N PRO A 5 10.22 18.62 -0.12
CA PRO A 5 11.61 18.48 -0.55
C PRO A 5 11.70 18.64 -2.07
N GLN A 6 12.90 18.96 -2.58
CA GLN A 6 13.14 19.02 -4.01
C GLN A 6 13.30 17.60 -4.57
N PHE A 7 12.57 17.29 -5.64
CA PHE A 7 12.64 16.00 -6.33
C PHE A 7 12.33 16.16 -7.82
N GLY A 8 12.86 15.26 -8.63
CA GLY A 8 12.41 15.07 -10.01
C GLY A 8 11.13 14.24 -10.08
N VAL A 9 10.51 14.18 -11.26
CA VAL A 9 9.39 13.27 -11.54
C VAL A 9 9.65 12.51 -12.83
N ALA A 10 9.58 11.18 -12.77
CA ALA A 10 9.57 10.30 -13.93
C ALA A 10 8.14 9.78 -14.16
N MET A 11 7.76 9.61 -15.43
CA MET A 11 6.42 9.14 -15.83
C MET A 11 6.52 8.00 -16.85
N PRO A 12 7.03 6.82 -16.45
CA PRO A 12 7.06 5.65 -17.31
C PRO A 12 5.64 5.21 -17.70
N GLU A 13 5.53 4.52 -18.82
CA GLU A 13 4.24 4.05 -19.38
C GLU A 13 4.02 2.54 -19.19
N THR A 14 5.04 1.82 -18.71
CA THR A 14 5.02 0.37 -18.47
C THR A 14 5.58 0.04 -17.08
N ALA A 15 5.18 -1.09 -16.49
CA ALA A 15 5.73 -1.58 -15.23
C ALA A 15 7.21 -1.92 -15.35
N ALA A 16 7.64 -2.44 -16.50
CA ALA A 16 9.05 -2.65 -16.79
C ALA A 16 9.83 -1.32 -16.70
N GLY A 17 9.32 -0.24 -17.31
CA GLY A 17 9.93 1.09 -17.21
C GLY A 17 9.94 1.66 -15.79
N VAL A 18 8.98 1.30 -14.94
CA VAL A 18 9.01 1.64 -13.50
C VAL A 18 10.14 0.92 -12.80
N VAL A 19 10.29 -0.40 -13.02
CA VAL A 19 11.37 -1.20 -12.42
C VAL A 19 12.74 -0.68 -12.87
N GLU A 20 12.92 -0.42 -14.17
CA GLU A 20 14.15 0.18 -14.72
C GLU A 20 14.46 1.53 -14.05
N ALA A 21 13.45 2.39 -13.89
CA ALA A 21 13.63 3.68 -13.22
C ALA A 21 13.98 3.53 -11.74
N LEU A 22 13.42 2.54 -11.02
CA LEU A 22 13.78 2.24 -9.63
C LEU A 22 15.24 1.78 -9.52
N GLN A 23 15.68 0.89 -10.41
CA GLN A 23 17.06 0.40 -10.43
C GLN A 23 18.06 1.51 -10.75
N ALA A 24 17.74 2.38 -11.71
CA ALA A 24 18.62 3.46 -12.13
C ALA A 24 18.71 4.60 -11.09
N ASN A 25 17.76 4.69 -10.15
CA ASN A 25 17.67 5.81 -9.21
C ASN A 25 17.50 5.31 -7.76
N PRO A 26 18.59 4.87 -7.08
CA PRO A 26 18.53 4.49 -5.68
C PRO A 26 17.91 5.59 -4.80
N GLY A 27 16.97 5.21 -3.94
CA GLY A 27 16.21 6.14 -3.09
C GLY A 27 15.00 6.80 -3.76
N ALA A 28 14.75 6.54 -5.05
CA ALA A 28 13.51 6.95 -5.70
C ALA A 28 12.28 6.33 -4.99
N ARG A 29 11.15 7.03 -5.06
CA ARG A 29 9.88 6.54 -4.52
C ARG A 29 8.80 6.48 -5.58
N ILE A 30 7.95 5.47 -5.46
CA ILE A 30 6.78 5.33 -6.33
C ILE A 30 5.67 6.24 -5.82
N VAL A 31 4.97 6.91 -6.74
CA VAL A 31 3.76 7.67 -6.45
C VAL A 31 2.60 7.23 -7.35
N ALA A 32 1.52 6.79 -6.73
CA ALA A 32 0.23 6.55 -7.38
C ALA A 32 -0.69 7.77 -7.17
N GLY A 33 -1.76 7.62 -6.37
CA GLY A 33 -2.66 8.72 -6.01
C GLY A 33 -2.06 9.82 -5.12
N GLY A 34 -0.86 9.62 -4.57
CA GLY A 34 -0.18 10.62 -3.74
C GLY A 34 -0.79 10.89 -2.36
N THR A 35 -1.92 10.24 -2.01
CA THR A 35 -2.72 10.56 -0.82
C THR A 35 -2.03 10.25 0.52
N ASP A 36 -1.00 9.42 0.52
CA ASP A 36 -0.19 9.11 1.70
C ASP A 36 1.23 9.68 1.61
N ILE A 37 1.93 9.42 0.50
CA ILE A 37 3.31 9.86 0.31
C ILE A 37 3.44 11.39 0.30
N ILE A 38 2.54 12.13 -0.35
CA ILE A 38 2.68 13.59 -0.44
C ILE A 38 2.53 14.27 0.93
N PRO A 39 1.56 13.91 1.79
CA PRO A 39 1.55 14.34 3.19
C PRO A 39 2.84 13.99 3.94
N ASN A 40 3.37 12.77 3.77
CA ASN A 40 4.60 12.35 4.44
C ASN A 40 5.83 13.17 3.98
N LEU A 41 5.92 13.50 2.68
CA LEU A 41 6.95 14.40 2.15
C LEU A 41 6.81 15.84 2.69
N LYS A 42 5.57 16.35 2.84
CA LYS A 42 5.33 17.66 3.49
C LYS A 42 5.74 17.68 4.95
N HIS A 43 5.74 16.52 5.61
CA HIS A 43 6.28 16.34 6.95
C HIS A 43 7.80 16.11 6.97
N TRP A 44 8.44 15.99 5.81
CA TRP A 44 9.86 15.67 5.65
C TRP A 44 10.22 14.33 6.33
N LEU A 45 9.35 13.34 6.17
CA LEU A 45 9.62 11.97 6.62
C LEU A 45 10.48 11.19 5.63
N ASP A 46 10.60 11.72 4.43
CA ASP A 46 11.39 11.17 3.35
C ASP A 46 11.78 12.31 2.40
N GLU A 47 12.91 12.16 1.73
CA GLU A 47 13.51 13.18 0.86
C GLU A 47 14.02 12.52 -0.44
N PRO A 48 13.12 11.89 -1.24
CA PRO A 48 13.55 11.12 -2.40
C PRO A 48 14.09 12.05 -3.50
N PRO A 49 15.14 11.66 -4.24
CA PRO A 49 15.63 12.46 -5.36
C PRO A 49 14.67 12.45 -6.56
N LEU A 50 13.84 11.40 -6.68
CA LEU A 50 12.95 11.16 -7.81
C LEU A 50 11.64 10.52 -7.33
N LEU A 51 10.51 11.03 -7.80
CA LEU A 51 9.23 10.33 -7.73
C LEU A 51 8.92 9.68 -9.08
N ILE A 52 8.62 8.38 -9.06
CA ILE A 52 8.23 7.61 -10.24
C ILE A 52 6.71 7.48 -10.22
N SER A 53 6.04 8.20 -11.12
CA SER A 53 4.59 8.25 -11.20
C SER A 53 4.03 7.04 -11.94
N LEU A 54 3.01 6.40 -11.35
CA LEU A 54 2.27 5.30 -11.98
C LEU A 54 1.13 5.78 -12.88
N ALA A 55 0.92 7.10 -13.01
CA ALA A 55 -0.26 7.66 -13.67
C ALA A 55 -0.43 7.27 -15.14
N ARG A 56 0.63 6.84 -15.83
CA ARG A 56 0.61 6.42 -17.24
C ARG A 56 0.75 4.91 -17.44
N VAL A 57 0.83 4.13 -16.36
CA VAL A 57 1.04 2.67 -16.43
C VAL A 57 -0.31 1.96 -16.51
N ALA A 58 -0.93 1.99 -17.69
CA ALA A 58 -2.29 1.50 -17.91
C ALA A 58 -2.49 0.01 -17.55
N GLU A 59 -1.45 -0.80 -17.68
CA GLU A 59 -1.49 -2.23 -17.35
C GLU A 59 -1.76 -2.53 -15.87
N LEU A 60 -1.51 -1.58 -14.96
CA LEU A 60 -1.83 -1.72 -13.53
C LEU A 60 -3.32 -1.58 -13.23
N ARG A 61 -4.17 -1.36 -14.25
CA ARG A 61 -5.59 -1.05 -14.08
C ARG A 61 -6.51 -2.17 -14.57
N LYS A 62 -5.98 -3.38 -14.76
CA LYS A 62 -6.77 -4.55 -15.20
C LYS A 62 -7.59 -5.14 -14.04
N LEU A 63 -8.82 -5.54 -14.32
CA LEU A 63 -9.65 -6.35 -13.44
C LEU A 63 -10.29 -7.47 -14.24
N GLU A 64 -9.95 -8.71 -13.92
CA GLU A 64 -10.37 -9.87 -14.71
C GLU A 64 -10.33 -11.15 -13.88
N VAL A 65 -11.12 -12.14 -14.29
CA VAL A 65 -11.04 -13.50 -13.74
C VAL A 65 -10.02 -14.29 -14.55
N VAL A 66 -9.10 -14.94 -13.86
CA VAL A 66 -8.06 -15.77 -14.47
C VAL A 66 -7.92 -17.09 -13.71
N THR A 67 -7.39 -18.11 -14.34
CA THR A 67 -7.02 -19.36 -13.68
C THR A 67 -5.52 -19.34 -13.41
N LEU A 68 -5.13 -19.43 -12.14
CA LEU A 68 -3.74 -19.37 -11.69
C LEU A 68 -3.45 -20.49 -10.69
N THR A 69 -2.18 -20.91 -10.66
CA THR A 69 -1.65 -21.74 -9.58
C THR A 69 -1.42 -20.86 -8.34
N PRO A 70 -1.89 -21.26 -7.15
CA PRO A 70 -1.65 -20.50 -5.92
C PRO A 70 -0.17 -20.32 -5.62
N ALA A 71 0.19 -19.19 -5.00
CA ALA A 71 1.57 -18.87 -4.66
C ALA A 71 2.21 -19.81 -3.62
N ASP A 72 1.40 -20.50 -2.83
CA ASP A 72 1.81 -21.53 -1.86
C ASP A 72 1.72 -22.97 -2.42
N GLY A 73 1.41 -23.12 -3.71
CA GLY A 73 1.26 -24.40 -4.40
C GLY A 73 -0.16 -24.94 -4.40
N GLY A 74 -0.37 -26.03 -5.15
CA GLY A 74 -1.68 -26.67 -5.32
C GLY A 74 -2.19 -26.62 -6.76
N GLU A 75 -3.46 -26.99 -6.94
CA GLU A 75 -4.09 -27.01 -8.26
C GLU A 75 -4.50 -25.62 -8.73
N ALA A 76 -4.44 -25.41 -10.05
CA ALA A 76 -4.86 -24.17 -10.66
C ALA A 76 -6.35 -23.94 -10.43
N ARG A 77 -6.71 -22.73 -9.99
CA ARG A 77 -8.07 -22.34 -9.63
C ARG A 77 -8.37 -20.91 -10.07
N PRO A 78 -9.64 -20.50 -10.15
CA PRO A 78 -9.95 -19.15 -10.58
C PRO A 78 -9.68 -18.11 -9.49
N TYR A 79 -9.10 -16.98 -9.89
CA TYR A 79 -8.83 -15.79 -9.11
C TYR A 79 -9.45 -14.57 -9.79
N LEU A 80 -9.92 -13.62 -9.00
CA LEU A 80 -10.09 -12.25 -9.47
C LEU A 80 -8.73 -11.53 -9.35
N ARG A 81 -8.15 -11.14 -10.48
CA ARG A 81 -7.02 -10.20 -10.54
C ARG A 81 -7.55 -8.80 -10.39
N ILE A 82 -6.97 -8.04 -9.48
CA ILE A 82 -7.30 -6.65 -9.21
C ILE A 82 -6.03 -5.83 -9.32
N GLY A 83 -5.92 -5.06 -10.40
CA GLY A 83 -4.76 -4.23 -10.69
C GLY A 83 -4.45 -3.22 -9.59
N ALA A 84 -3.17 -3.10 -9.23
CA ALA A 84 -2.71 -2.23 -8.14
C ALA A 84 -2.95 -0.73 -8.40
N GLY A 85 -3.18 -0.35 -9.65
CA GLY A 85 -3.48 1.01 -10.10
C GLY A 85 -4.97 1.38 -10.06
N LEU A 86 -5.88 0.43 -9.78
CA LEU A 86 -7.30 0.75 -9.60
C LEU A 86 -7.51 1.58 -8.34
N THR A 87 -8.35 2.61 -8.43
CA THR A 87 -8.68 3.48 -7.28
C THR A 87 -9.58 2.77 -6.29
N LEU A 88 -9.56 3.19 -5.03
CA LEU A 88 -10.41 2.61 -4.00
C LEU A 88 -11.91 2.83 -4.31
N THR A 89 -12.26 3.94 -4.96
CA THR A 89 -13.63 4.16 -5.47
C THR A 89 -14.00 3.13 -6.51
N GLU A 90 -13.14 2.89 -7.51
CA GLU A 90 -13.38 1.86 -8.52
C GLU A 90 -13.57 0.48 -7.87
N ILE A 91 -12.74 0.10 -6.90
CA ILE A 91 -12.90 -1.18 -6.20
C ILE A 91 -14.22 -1.26 -5.41
N ALA A 92 -14.61 -0.17 -4.74
CA ALA A 92 -15.84 -0.14 -3.95
C ALA A 92 -17.12 -0.23 -4.79
N GLU A 93 -17.07 0.25 -6.03
CA GLU A 93 -18.23 0.38 -6.91
C GLU A 93 -18.27 -0.70 -8.02
N HIS A 94 -17.21 -1.50 -8.17
CA HIS A 94 -17.12 -2.50 -9.22
C HIS A 94 -18.08 -3.68 -8.99
N GLU A 95 -18.98 -3.94 -9.95
CA GLU A 95 -20.03 -4.98 -9.84
C GLU A 95 -19.46 -6.37 -9.49
N GLN A 96 -18.39 -6.80 -10.15
CA GLN A 96 -17.75 -8.09 -9.84
C GLN A 96 -17.16 -8.13 -8.43
N VAL A 97 -16.63 -7.02 -7.91
CA VAL A 97 -16.08 -6.98 -6.55
C VAL A 97 -17.21 -7.00 -5.52
N ILE A 98 -18.27 -6.23 -5.76
CA ILE A 98 -19.47 -6.24 -4.89
C ILE A 98 -20.10 -7.63 -4.85
N GLY A 99 -20.24 -8.29 -6.00
CA GLY A 99 -20.87 -9.61 -6.11
C GLY A 99 -20.03 -10.74 -5.50
N GLN A 100 -18.71 -10.73 -5.69
CA GLN A 100 -17.83 -11.81 -5.24
C GLN A 100 -17.22 -11.56 -3.85
N PHE A 101 -16.94 -10.31 -3.52
CA PHE A 101 -16.18 -9.88 -2.33
C PHE A 101 -16.80 -8.63 -1.68
N PRO A 102 -18.06 -8.67 -1.22
CA PRO A 102 -18.74 -7.51 -0.67
C PRO A 102 -18.00 -6.88 0.53
N SER A 103 -17.27 -7.66 1.32
CA SER A 103 -16.42 -7.15 2.40
C SER A 103 -15.27 -6.29 1.90
N LEU A 104 -14.69 -6.60 0.74
CA LEU A 104 -13.61 -5.83 0.13
C LEU A 104 -14.15 -4.51 -0.46
N ALA A 105 -15.28 -4.58 -1.17
CA ALA A 105 -15.96 -3.38 -1.67
C ALA A 105 -16.33 -2.44 -0.51
N HIS A 106 -16.87 -2.99 0.59
CA HIS A 106 -17.18 -2.22 1.79
C HIS A 106 -15.93 -1.58 2.42
N ALA A 107 -14.87 -2.36 2.66
CA ALA A 107 -13.63 -1.84 3.24
C ALA A 107 -13.01 -0.73 2.39
N ALA A 108 -12.95 -0.91 1.07
CA ALA A 108 -12.48 0.12 0.15
C ALA A 108 -13.36 1.39 0.21
N GLY A 109 -14.68 1.22 0.27
CA GLY A 109 -15.67 2.31 0.29
C GLY A 109 -15.67 3.17 1.55
N ILE A 110 -15.07 2.69 2.65
CA ILE A 110 -15.00 3.43 3.93
C ILE A 110 -13.61 3.98 4.25
N VAL A 111 -12.63 3.83 3.36
CA VAL A 111 -11.30 4.44 3.52
C VAL A 111 -11.39 5.95 3.46
N ALA A 112 -10.98 6.65 4.51
CA ALA A 112 -10.82 8.10 4.54
C ALA A 112 -12.04 8.88 3.99
N SER A 113 -11.81 9.81 3.05
CA SER A 113 -12.85 10.58 2.37
C SER A 113 -13.05 10.14 0.91
N PRO A 114 -14.21 10.43 0.28
CA PRO A 114 -14.43 10.14 -1.14
C PRO A 114 -13.34 10.71 -2.06
N LEU A 115 -12.88 11.93 -1.79
CA LEU A 115 -11.81 12.57 -2.59
C LEU A 115 -10.48 11.83 -2.48
N ILE A 116 -10.16 11.29 -1.30
CA ILE A 116 -8.98 10.46 -1.11
C ILE A 116 -9.15 9.13 -1.86
N ARG A 117 -10.34 8.52 -1.84
CA ARG A 117 -10.60 7.25 -2.55
C ARG A 117 -10.56 7.38 -4.08
N ASN A 118 -10.97 8.53 -4.61
CA ASN A 118 -10.91 8.81 -6.05
C ASN A 118 -9.48 8.90 -6.59
N MET A 119 -8.48 9.08 -5.72
CA MET A 119 -7.06 9.14 -6.12
C MET A 119 -6.27 7.94 -5.59
N GLY A 120 -6.50 7.56 -4.33
CA GLY A 120 -5.81 6.45 -3.68
C GLY A 120 -6.08 5.14 -4.41
N THR A 121 -5.01 4.39 -4.68
CA THR A 121 -5.10 3.11 -5.39
C THR A 121 -5.05 1.93 -4.44
N LEU A 122 -5.49 0.75 -4.88
CA LEU A 122 -5.38 -0.48 -4.11
C LEU A 122 -3.91 -0.79 -3.76
N GLY A 123 -3.00 -0.67 -4.73
CA GLY A 123 -1.56 -0.85 -4.51
C GLY A 123 -0.99 0.15 -3.52
N GLY A 124 -1.42 1.42 -3.58
CA GLY A 124 -1.05 2.43 -2.59
C GLY A 124 -1.61 2.11 -1.20
N ASN A 125 -2.84 1.60 -1.11
CA ASN A 125 -3.48 1.25 0.15
C ASN A 125 -2.85 0.03 0.84
N VAL A 126 -2.41 -0.97 0.05
CA VAL A 126 -1.65 -2.14 0.52
C VAL A 126 -0.21 -1.77 0.92
N ASN A 127 0.34 -0.69 0.36
CA ASN A 127 1.70 -0.21 0.63
C ASN A 127 1.76 1.11 1.42
N LEU A 128 0.70 1.46 2.16
CA LEU A 128 0.69 2.66 3.01
C LEU A 128 1.83 2.60 4.00
N ASP A 129 2.44 3.75 4.32
CA ASP A 129 3.34 3.77 5.45
C ASP A 129 2.57 3.58 6.77
N THR A 130 3.26 3.00 7.75
CA THR A 130 2.79 2.88 9.12
C THR A 130 2.57 4.24 9.76
N ARG A 131 1.65 4.28 10.73
CA ARG A 131 1.25 5.48 11.45
C ARG A 131 1.69 5.43 12.90
N CYS A 132 2.17 6.56 13.39
CA CYS A 132 2.50 6.78 14.79
C CYS A 132 2.39 8.28 15.10
N ARG A 133 1.82 8.63 16.25
CA ARG A 133 1.64 10.02 16.68
C ARG A 133 2.95 10.81 16.73
N TYR A 134 4.08 10.14 16.96
CA TYR A 134 5.42 10.73 17.02
C TYR A 134 6.12 10.81 15.65
N VAL A 135 5.59 10.10 14.64
CA VAL A 135 6.15 10.06 13.28
C VAL A 135 5.38 11.00 12.37
N ASN A 136 4.05 10.93 12.34
CA ASN A 136 3.23 11.74 11.43
C ASN A 136 3.07 13.20 11.90
N GLN A 137 4.21 13.87 12.10
CA GLN A 137 4.37 15.25 12.56
C GLN A 137 5.44 15.96 11.72
N THR A 138 5.43 17.29 11.73
CA THR A 138 6.43 18.08 11.01
C THR A 138 7.85 17.82 11.52
N LYS A 139 8.87 18.00 10.66
CA LYS A 139 10.29 17.91 11.07
C LYS A 139 10.62 18.79 12.26
N PHE A 140 10.09 20.01 12.29
CA PHE A 140 10.22 20.92 13.42
C PHE A 140 9.71 20.29 14.73
N TRP A 141 8.51 19.71 14.70
CA TRP A 141 7.93 19.07 15.90
C TRP A 141 8.77 17.86 16.35
N ARG A 142 9.20 17.02 15.39
CA ARG A 142 10.04 15.84 15.68
C ARG A 142 11.39 16.25 16.27
N GLN A 143 12.00 17.32 15.77
CA GLN A 143 13.23 17.88 16.34
C GLN A 143 13.00 18.37 17.79
N ALA A 144 11.88 19.04 18.05
CA ALA A 144 11.57 19.59 19.36
C ALA A 144 11.39 18.53 20.48
N ILE A 145 11.07 17.29 20.13
CA ILE A 145 10.94 16.18 21.10
C ILE A 145 12.24 15.36 21.29
N GLY A 146 13.39 15.95 20.96
CA GLY A 146 14.70 15.31 21.11
C GLY A 146 15.21 14.62 19.85
N GLY A 147 14.88 15.16 18.66
CA GLY A 147 15.47 14.68 17.40
C GLY A 147 14.76 13.48 16.78
N GLY A 148 13.45 13.31 16.99
CA GLY A 148 12.65 12.27 16.34
C GLY A 148 12.59 10.94 17.10
N CYS A 149 12.42 9.84 16.38
CA CYS A 149 12.28 8.48 16.93
C CYS A 149 12.98 7.43 16.05
N LEU A 150 12.94 6.16 16.45
CA LEU A 150 13.53 5.03 15.71
C LEU A 150 13.19 4.99 14.21
N LYS A 151 11.99 5.44 13.81
CA LYS A 151 11.54 5.44 12.40
C LYS A 151 11.95 6.69 11.63
N SER A 152 12.38 7.74 12.32
CA SER A 152 12.75 9.02 11.71
C SER A 152 14.23 9.35 11.99
N GLU A 153 14.56 10.55 12.43
CA GLU A 153 15.94 11.03 12.65
C GLU A 153 16.59 10.50 13.93
N GLY A 154 15.84 9.80 14.79
CA GLY A 154 16.26 9.48 16.15
C GLY A 154 16.48 7.99 16.38
N ASN A 155 16.76 7.64 17.63
CA ASN A 155 17.05 6.26 18.06
C ASN A 155 16.20 5.80 19.27
N VAL A 156 15.14 6.55 19.60
CA VAL A 156 14.25 6.25 20.74
C VAL A 156 12.85 5.88 20.25
N CYS A 157 12.20 4.92 20.94
CA CYS A 157 10.76 4.69 20.80
C CYS A 157 10.00 5.48 21.88
N HIS A 158 9.20 6.47 21.46
CA HIS A 158 8.37 7.26 22.39
C HIS A 158 7.08 6.55 22.83
N VAL A 159 6.71 5.46 22.17
CA VAL A 159 5.50 4.67 22.50
C VAL A 159 5.79 3.61 23.56
N VAL A 160 6.93 2.93 23.44
CA VAL A 160 7.34 1.85 24.34
C VAL A 160 8.68 2.24 24.96
N PRO A 161 8.71 2.71 26.22
CA PRO A 161 9.94 3.05 26.91
C PRO A 161 10.96 1.90 26.88
N GLY A 162 12.18 2.17 26.43
CA GLY A 162 13.24 1.16 26.29
C GLY A 162 13.07 0.19 25.11
N GLY A 163 12.01 0.35 24.31
CA GLY A 163 11.77 -0.46 23.11
C GLY A 163 12.86 -0.25 22.05
N ARG A 164 13.33 -1.35 21.46
CA ARG A 164 14.38 -1.35 20.42
C ARG A 164 13.84 -1.45 18.98
N ASN A 165 12.55 -1.71 18.84
CA ASN A 165 11.87 -1.83 17.55
C ASN A 165 10.81 -0.75 17.42
N CYS A 166 10.55 -0.31 16.18
CA CYS A 166 9.43 0.59 15.90
C CYS A 166 8.11 -0.19 16.00
N VAL A 167 7.15 0.38 16.73
CA VAL A 167 5.79 -0.17 16.90
C VAL A 167 4.72 0.65 16.17
N ALA A 168 5.13 1.41 15.14
CA ALA A 168 4.18 2.14 14.30
C ALA A 168 3.20 1.15 13.63
N ALA A 169 1.91 1.48 13.63
CA ALA A 169 0.85 0.57 13.23
C ALA A 169 0.48 0.77 11.76
N MET A 170 0.23 -0.32 11.03
CA MET A 170 -0.36 -0.22 9.71
C MET A 170 -1.86 0.05 9.81
N SER A 171 -2.36 1.05 9.09
CA SER A 171 -3.76 1.53 9.19
C SER A 171 -4.51 1.36 7.87
N SER A 172 -4.36 0.20 7.23
CA SER A 172 -5.01 -0.11 5.95
C SER A 172 -6.27 -0.95 6.16
N ASP A 173 -7.42 -0.42 5.74
CA ASP A 173 -8.71 -1.09 5.92
C ASP A 173 -8.87 -2.29 4.97
N THR A 174 -8.30 -2.26 3.76
CA THR A 174 -8.46 -3.35 2.77
C THR A 174 -7.60 -4.57 3.09
N VAL A 175 -6.41 -4.36 3.66
CA VAL A 175 -5.43 -5.42 3.96
C VAL A 175 -5.99 -6.55 4.82
N PRO A 176 -6.62 -6.32 6.00
CA PRO A 176 -7.16 -7.40 6.81
C PRO A 176 -8.25 -8.20 6.06
N VAL A 177 -9.05 -7.52 5.24
CA VAL A 177 -10.07 -8.20 4.41
C VAL A 177 -9.41 -9.06 3.34
N LEU A 178 -8.44 -8.52 2.61
CA LEU A 178 -7.70 -9.27 1.59
C LEU A 178 -7.00 -10.50 2.19
N ILE A 179 -6.39 -10.37 3.37
CA ILE A 179 -5.80 -11.49 4.09
C ILE A 179 -6.87 -12.54 4.44
N SER A 180 -8.03 -12.12 4.96
CA SER A 180 -9.13 -13.05 5.27
C SER A 180 -9.70 -13.78 4.04
N LEU A 181 -9.56 -13.18 2.86
CA LEU A 181 -9.96 -13.76 1.58
C LEU A 181 -8.86 -14.62 0.94
N ALA A 182 -7.76 -14.89 1.66
CA ALA A 182 -6.58 -15.60 1.17
C ALA A 182 -5.99 -14.98 -0.11
N ALA A 183 -5.99 -13.64 -0.18
CA ALA A 183 -5.40 -12.93 -1.31
C ALA A 183 -3.89 -13.14 -1.39
N GLU A 184 -3.38 -13.06 -2.61
CA GLU A 184 -1.96 -13.04 -2.94
C GLU A 184 -1.60 -11.67 -3.52
N ILE A 185 -0.35 -11.25 -3.33
CA ILE A 185 0.20 -10.04 -3.92
C ILE A 185 1.22 -10.43 -4.96
N ALA A 186 1.12 -9.82 -6.15
CA ALA A 186 2.12 -9.97 -7.21
C ALA A 186 2.97 -8.69 -7.29
N LEU A 187 4.28 -8.92 -7.36
CA LEU A 187 5.32 -7.91 -7.45
C LEU A 187 6.14 -8.21 -8.70
N ILE A 188 6.66 -7.17 -9.34
CA ILE A 188 7.67 -7.30 -10.38
C ILE A 188 8.91 -6.52 -9.96
N GLY A 189 10.06 -7.14 -10.09
CA GLY A 189 11.36 -6.50 -9.90
C GLY A 189 12.35 -7.00 -10.95
N PRO A 190 13.64 -6.71 -10.82
CA PRO A 190 14.63 -7.09 -11.83
C PRO A 190 14.88 -8.59 -11.94
N LYS A 191 14.46 -9.36 -10.93
CA LYS A 191 14.53 -10.83 -10.93
C LYS A 191 13.27 -11.48 -11.55
N GLY A 192 12.35 -10.68 -12.10
CA GLY A 192 11.08 -11.13 -12.66
C GLY A 192 9.91 -10.97 -11.69
N GLU A 193 8.85 -11.75 -11.94
CA GLU A 193 7.65 -11.75 -11.10
C GLU A 193 7.90 -12.52 -9.80
N ARG A 194 7.44 -11.95 -8.69
CA ARG A 194 7.37 -12.59 -7.38
C ARG A 194 5.94 -12.52 -6.86
N VAL A 195 5.38 -13.67 -6.53
CA VAL A 195 4.02 -13.80 -6.01
C VAL A 195 4.09 -14.50 -4.66
N LEU A 196 3.33 -14.01 -3.69
CA LEU A 196 3.26 -14.59 -2.35
C LEU A 196 1.89 -14.36 -1.71
N PRO A 197 1.47 -15.21 -0.76
CA PRO A 197 0.31 -14.93 0.06
C PRO A 197 0.45 -13.56 0.75
N LEU A 198 -0.59 -12.72 0.68
CA LEU A 198 -0.57 -11.36 1.23
C LEU A 198 -0.30 -11.37 2.75
N ALA A 199 -0.73 -12.41 3.46
CA ALA A 199 -0.44 -12.60 4.88
C ALA A 199 1.08 -12.70 5.18
N LYS A 200 1.88 -13.17 4.23
CA LYS A 200 3.35 -13.28 4.34
C LYS A 200 4.09 -12.03 3.87
N TYR A 201 3.38 -11.05 3.31
CA TYR A 201 3.96 -9.81 2.81
C TYR A 201 4.35 -8.84 3.92
N PHE A 202 3.66 -8.89 5.07
CA PHE A 202 3.85 -7.96 6.17
C PHE A 202 4.80 -8.50 7.25
N LYS A 203 5.57 -7.60 7.87
CA LYS A 203 6.50 -7.88 8.97
C LYS A 203 6.08 -7.10 10.22
N ALA A 204 6.35 -7.68 11.39
CA ALA A 204 6.16 -7.00 12.68
C ALA A 204 7.30 -6.00 12.98
N ASP A 205 7.49 -5.04 12.07
CA ASP A 205 8.49 -3.96 12.18
C ASP A 205 7.89 -2.67 11.63
N GLY A 206 7.70 -1.65 12.48
CA GLY A 206 7.14 -0.36 12.06
C GLY A 206 8.03 0.42 11.06
N ILE A 207 9.31 0.09 10.91
CA ILE A 207 10.19 0.74 9.92
C ILE A 207 10.04 0.07 8.57
N ARG A 208 10.41 -1.22 8.45
CA ARG A 208 10.26 -2.03 7.23
C ARG A 208 9.16 -3.08 7.41
N HIS A 209 7.92 -2.60 7.41
CA HIS A 209 6.72 -3.41 7.69
C HIS A 209 6.28 -4.33 6.55
N THR A 210 6.99 -4.36 5.41
CA THR A 210 6.73 -5.26 4.29
C THR A 210 7.98 -6.02 3.83
N THR A 211 7.79 -7.06 3.04
CA THR A 211 8.86 -7.81 2.35
C THR A 211 9.18 -7.26 0.96
N ARG A 212 8.69 -6.07 0.60
CA ARG A 212 8.97 -5.46 -0.70
C ARG A 212 10.42 -5.00 -0.74
N GLU A 213 11.13 -5.37 -1.79
CA GLU A 213 12.45 -4.83 -2.07
C GLU A 213 12.33 -3.42 -2.67
N ASP A 214 13.38 -2.62 -2.55
CA ASP A 214 13.33 -1.20 -2.93
C ASP A 214 13.13 -1.02 -4.45
N ASP A 215 13.46 -2.03 -5.26
CA ASP A 215 13.34 -2.11 -6.72
C ASP A 215 12.11 -2.90 -7.22
N GLU A 216 11.18 -3.26 -6.33
CA GLU A 216 9.96 -3.97 -6.68
C GLU A 216 8.73 -3.05 -6.80
N LEU A 217 7.90 -3.34 -7.80
CA LEU A 217 6.59 -2.72 -8.01
C LEU A 217 5.48 -3.73 -7.74
N THR A 218 4.50 -3.36 -6.90
CA THR A 218 3.23 -4.10 -6.80
C THR A 218 2.40 -3.90 -8.07
N THR A 219 2.10 -4.99 -8.75
CA THR A 219 1.34 -4.98 -10.01
C THR A 219 -0.14 -5.24 -9.79
N GLU A 220 -0.48 -6.17 -8.90
CA GLU A 220 -1.85 -6.61 -8.66
C GLU A 220 -2.03 -7.35 -7.34
N ILE A 221 -3.28 -7.45 -6.92
CA ILE A 221 -3.77 -8.33 -5.86
C ILE A 221 -4.63 -9.42 -6.51
N ARG A 222 -4.37 -10.68 -6.16
CA ARG A 222 -5.09 -11.85 -6.67
C ARG A 222 -5.96 -12.42 -5.55
N VAL A 223 -7.27 -12.42 -5.73
CA VAL A 223 -8.20 -12.96 -4.71
C VAL A 223 -8.85 -14.24 -5.23
N PRO A 224 -8.68 -15.41 -4.57
CA PRO A 224 -9.24 -16.65 -5.05
C PRO A 224 -10.77 -16.61 -5.00
N LEU A 225 -11.42 -16.98 -6.10
CA LEU A 225 -12.88 -17.17 -6.12
C LEU A 225 -13.23 -18.35 -5.21
N ALA A 226 -14.36 -18.23 -4.51
CA ALA A 226 -14.80 -19.29 -3.61
C ALA A 226 -15.38 -20.47 -4.41
N ALA A 227 -14.93 -21.69 -4.11
CA ALA A 227 -15.53 -22.91 -4.67
C ALA A 227 -16.91 -23.24 -4.05
N GLY A 228 -17.26 -22.57 -2.95
CA GLY A 228 -18.51 -22.75 -2.22
C GLY A 228 -18.91 -21.47 -1.46
N PRO A 229 -19.93 -21.53 -0.60
CA PRO A 229 -20.42 -20.36 0.12
C PRO A 229 -19.33 -19.74 1.00
N ARG A 230 -19.06 -18.45 0.82
CA ARG A 230 -18.15 -17.66 1.66
C ARG A 230 -18.90 -16.47 2.21
N ARG A 231 -18.80 -16.25 3.53
CA ARG A 231 -19.31 -15.06 4.20
C ARG A 231 -18.15 -14.36 4.88
N ALA A 232 -17.93 -13.10 4.52
CA ALA A 232 -16.93 -12.24 5.13
C ALA A 232 -17.57 -10.87 5.37
N ALA A 233 -17.17 -10.20 6.45
CA ALA A 233 -17.59 -8.85 6.78
C ALA A 233 -16.41 -8.09 7.35
N TYR A 234 -16.42 -6.77 7.19
CA TYR A 234 -15.42 -5.87 7.76
C TYR A 234 -16.11 -4.86 8.67
N ALA A 235 -15.54 -4.64 9.85
CA ALA A 235 -16.01 -3.65 10.81
C ALA A 235 -14.84 -2.75 11.21
N LYS A 236 -15.03 -1.45 11.04
CA LYS A 236 -14.05 -0.42 11.39
C LYS A 236 -14.54 0.36 12.60
N TRP A 237 -13.66 0.54 13.59
CA TRP A 237 -13.97 1.28 14.82
C TRP A 237 -13.19 2.59 14.82
N THR A 238 -13.92 3.71 14.77
CA THR A 238 -13.36 5.07 14.71
C THR A 238 -14.19 6.02 15.56
N VAL A 239 -13.58 7.13 15.99
CA VAL A 239 -14.29 8.15 16.78
C VAL A 239 -15.25 8.94 15.88
N ARG A 240 -14.79 9.31 14.68
CA ARG A 240 -15.62 9.97 13.66
C ARG A 240 -16.21 8.95 12.71
N LYS A 241 -17.33 9.32 12.08
CA LYS A 241 -18.04 8.47 11.10
C LYS A 241 -17.39 8.44 9.70
N SER A 242 -16.34 9.23 9.47
CA SER A 242 -15.62 9.35 8.20
C SER A 242 -14.23 9.94 8.43
N ILE A 243 -13.34 9.84 7.44
CA ILE A 243 -11.95 10.35 7.43
C ILE A 243 -10.96 9.55 8.28
N ASP A 244 -11.34 9.14 9.50
CA ASP A 244 -10.48 8.34 10.41
C ASP A 244 -9.98 7.04 9.78
#